data_AF-A0A1G0GS19-F1
#
_entry.id   AF-A0A1G0GS19-F1
#
_cell.length_a   1.000
_cell.length_b   1.000
_cell.length_c   1.000
_cell.angle_alpha   90.00
_cell.angle_beta   90.00
_cell.angle_gamma   90.00
#
_symmetry.space_group_name_H-M   'P 1'
#
loop_
_entity.id
_entity.type
_entity.pdbx_description
1 polymer ?
#
loop_
_entity_poly.entity_id
_entity_poly.type
_entity_poly.pdbx_seq_one_letter_code
_entity_poly.pdbx_strand_id
1 'polypeptide(L)'
;MGKIITILFFILLMGVSIYSYRYVNQQIIIGEKKLAAGENAYRRGEYALRVGKQKYAAGQKELAQGKQKYDTAKALTAPISPITILVPDIVPGASLILGHTQRQIQAGGRKIKAGEAQLASGARQIRDGERKLADGRRALENGKKELAFAKRIRHGLEMCIYIFGIIAFLLIIAWRKTFYRKKK
;
A
#
# COMPACT_ATOMS: atom_id res chain seq x y z
N MET A 1 59.46 -4.07 -18.17
CA MET A 1 58.32 -4.92 -17.79
C MET A 1 57.42 -4.27 -16.73
N GLY A 2 57.88 -4.00 -15.50
CA GLY A 2 57.01 -3.53 -14.40
C GLY A 2 56.13 -2.30 -14.70
N LYS A 3 56.66 -1.28 -15.39
CA LYS A 3 55.92 -0.05 -15.73
C LYS A 3 54.68 -0.29 -16.60
N ILE A 4 54.79 -1.10 -17.65
CA ILE A 4 53.65 -1.39 -18.54
C ILE A 4 52.56 -2.14 -17.78
N ILE A 5 52.95 -3.09 -16.92
CA ILE A 5 52.04 -3.85 -16.07
C ILE A 5 51.25 -2.93 -15.14
N THR A 6 51.88 -1.92 -14.54
CA THR A 6 51.18 -0.94 -13.68
C THR A 6 50.13 -0.12 -14.44
N ILE A 7 50.42 0.36 -15.65
CA ILE A 7 49.43 1.10 -16.46
C ILE A 7 48.25 0.20 -16.82
N LEU A 8 48.52 -1.03 -17.28
CA LEU A 8 47.48 -2.00 -17.62
C LEU A 8 46.60 -2.34 -16.41
N PHE A 9 47.18 -2.41 -15.21
CA PHE A 9 46.43 -2.61 -13.98
C PHE A 9 45.42 -1.47 -13.72
N PHE A 10 45.80 -0.21 -13.86
CA PHE A 10 44.85 0.91 -13.68
C PHE A 10 43.78 0.97 -14.78
N ILE A 11 44.13 0.62 -16.02
CA ILE A 11 43.15 0.51 -17.11
C ILE A 11 42.15 -0.61 -16.82
N LEU A 12 42.61 -1.75 -16.29
CA LEU A 12 41.73 -2.85 -15.87
C LEU A 12 40.78 -2.40 -14.75
N LEU A 13 41.29 -1.71 -13.72
CA LEU A 13 40.45 -1.17 -12.62
C LEU A 13 39.42 -0.16 -13.13
N MET A 14 39.80 0.68 -14.09
CA MET A 14 38.87 1.59 -14.77
C MET A 14 37.78 0.80 -15.52
N GLY A 15 38.15 -0.25 -16.26
CA GLY A 15 37.19 -1.13 -16.95
C GLY A 15 36.20 -1.81 -16.01
N VAL A 16 36.68 -2.38 -14.89
CA VAL A 16 35.82 -2.96 -13.83
C VAL A 16 34.88 -1.91 -13.24
N SER A 17 35.36 -0.69 -13.03
CA SER A 17 34.55 0.42 -12.52
C SER A 17 33.46 0.84 -13.51
N ILE A 18 33.76 0.91 -14.81
CA ILE A 18 32.78 1.20 -15.87
C ILE A 18 31.70 0.11 -15.92
N TYR A 19 32.10 -1.16 -15.89
CA TYR A 19 31.14 -2.27 -15.88
C TYR A 19 30.20 -2.20 -14.68
N SER A 20 30.77 -2.05 -13.48
CA SER A 20 30.01 -1.94 -12.22
C SER A 20 29.08 -0.72 -12.23
N TYR A 21 29.55 0.42 -12.77
CA TYR A 21 28.73 1.62 -12.92
C TYR A 21 27.49 1.35 -13.78
N ARG A 22 27.67 0.72 -14.94
CA ARG A 22 26.55 0.40 -15.85
C ARG A 22 25.55 -0.54 -15.18
N TYR A 23 26.03 -1.55 -14.46
CA TYR A 23 25.19 -2.49 -13.72
C TYR A 23 24.36 -1.78 -12.65
N VAL A 24 25.00 -1.00 -11.77
CA VAL A 24 24.30 -0.24 -10.71
C VAL A 24 23.32 0.75 -11.32
N ASN A 25 23.68 1.42 -12.42
CA ASN A 25 22.79 2.34 -13.11
C ASN A 25 21.53 1.65 -13.66
N GLN A 26 21.65 0.44 -14.22
CA GLN A 26 20.49 -0.34 -14.63
C GLN A 26 19.60 -0.71 -13.44
N GLN A 27 20.19 -1.12 -12.31
CA GLN A 27 19.43 -1.44 -11.10
C GLN A 27 18.70 -0.23 -10.53
N ILE A 28 19.30 0.96 -10.58
CA ILE A 28 18.64 2.22 -10.19
C ILE A 28 17.42 2.48 -11.06
N ILE A 29 17.52 2.33 -12.39
CA ILE A 29 16.39 2.55 -13.31
C ILE A 29 15.25 1.55 -13.03
N ILE A 30 15.59 0.28 -12.79
CA ILE A 30 14.61 -0.75 -12.43
C ILE A 30 13.96 -0.41 -11.08
N GLY A 31 14.76 0.00 -10.10
CA GLY A 31 14.32 0.42 -8.78
C GLY A 31 13.35 1.61 -8.84
N GLU A 32 13.66 2.64 -9.62
CA GLU A 32 12.80 3.80 -9.84
C GLU A 32 11.44 3.43 -10.44
N LYS A 33 11.44 2.55 -11.46
CA LYS A 33 10.19 2.05 -12.05
C LYS A 33 9.36 1.26 -11.04
N LYS A 34 9.99 0.38 -10.25
CA LYS A 34 9.32 -0.38 -9.19
C LYS A 34 8.75 0.55 -8.12
N LEU A 35 9.51 1.57 -7.71
CA LEU A 35 9.08 2.54 -6.72
C LEU A 35 7.87 3.34 -7.21
N ALA A 36 7.91 3.83 -8.45
CA ALA A 36 6.78 4.55 -9.06
C ALA A 36 5.53 3.67 -9.17
N ALA A 37 5.69 2.39 -9.57
CA ALA A 37 4.59 1.44 -9.59
C ALA A 37 4.01 1.20 -8.18
N GLY A 38 4.88 1.08 -7.18
CA GLY A 38 4.52 0.97 -5.76
C GLY A 38 3.75 2.19 -5.24
N GLU A 39 4.20 3.40 -5.55
CA GLU A 39 3.52 4.65 -5.17
C GLU A 39 2.13 4.77 -5.84
N ASN A 40 2.01 4.36 -7.10
CA ASN A 40 0.73 4.29 -7.78
C ASN A 40 -0.22 3.27 -7.14
N ALA A 41 0.28 2.08 -6.78
CA ALA A 41 -0.50 1.08 -6.07
C ALA A 41 -0.93 1.57 -4.68
N TYR A 42 -0.04 2.23 -3.96
CA TYR A 42 -0.31 2.85 -2.66
C TYR A 42 -1.46 3.86 -2.75
N ARG A 43 -1.38 4.80 -3.70
CA ARG A 43 -2.44 5.80 -3.94
C ARG A 43 -3.79 5.18 -4.27
N ARG A 44 -3.81 4.13 -5.11
CA ARG A 44 -5.05 3.39 -5.40
C ARG A 44 -5.62 2.72 -4.14
N GLY A 45 -4.75 2.17 -3.29
CA GLY A 45 -5.15 1.61 -2.00
C GLY A 45 -5.75 2.66 -1.06
N GLU A 46 -5.14 3.85 -0.94
CA GLU A 46 -5.67 4.96 -0.15
C GLU A 46 -7.05 5.41 -0.67
N TYR A 47 -7.22 5.53 -1.99
CA TYR A 47 -8.51 5.85 -2.59
C TYR A 47 -9.56 4.78 -2.26
N ALA A 48 -9.23 3.49 -2.44
CA ALA A 48 -10.14 2.39 -2.14
C ALA A 48 -10.53 2.35 -0.66
N LEU A 49 -9.58 2.57 0.26
CA LEU A 49 -9.86 2.64 1.69
C LEU A 49 -10.82 3.79 2.03
N ARG A 50 -10.62 4.97 1.42
CA ARG A 50 -11.50 6.13 1.62
C ARG A 50 -12.92 5.84 1.14
N VAL A 51 -13.07 5.25 -0.04
CA VAL A 51 -14.40 4.84 -0.56
C VAL A 51 -15.04 3.78 0.35
N GLY A 52 -14.25 2.80 0.82
CA GLY A 52 -14.71 1.80 1.79
C GLY A 52 -15.22 2.41 3.09
N LYS A 53 -14.50 3.38 3.66
CA LYS A 53 -14.92 4.13 4.85
C LYS A 53 -16.22 4.91 4.64
N GLN A 54 -16.39 5.53 3.47
CA GLN A 54 -17.64 6.22 3.12
C GLN A 54 -18.83 5.25 3.04
N LYS A 55 -18.65 4.11 2.36
CA LYS A 55 -19.68 3.05 2.29
C LYS A 55 -20.04 2.51 3.67
N TYR A 56 -19.03 2.29 4.51
CA TYR A 56 -19.24 1.85 5.89
C TYR A 56 -20.06 2.86 6.71
N ALA A 57 -19.74 4.15 6.62
CA ALA A 57 -20.49 5.20 7.28
C ALA A 57 -21.94 5.32 6.76
N ALA A 58 -22.16 5.14 5.45
CA ALA A 58 -23.50 5.10 4.87
C ALA A 58 -24.30 3.90 5.42
N GLY A 59 -23.70 2.71 5.45
CA GLY A 59 -24.33 1.52 6.03
C GLY A 59 -24.65 1.67 7.52
N GLN A 60 -23.81 2.37 8.29
CA GLN A 60 -24.13 2.71 9.69
C GLN A 60 -25.40 3.57 9.80
N LYS A 61 -25.55 4.59 8.94
CA LYS A 61 -26.75 5.44 8.91
C LYS A 61 -28.00 4.66 8.52
N GLU A 62 -27.90 3.81 7.49
CA GLU A 62 -29.01 2.96 7.05
C GLU A 62 -29.44 1.98 8.15
N LEU A 63 -28.48 1.35 8.85
CA LEU A 63 -28.79 0.46 9.96
C LEU A 63 -29.47 1.22 11.12
N ALA A 64 -29.01 2.43 11.44
CA ALA A 64 -29.62 3.25 12.48
C ALA A 64 -31.08 3.62 12.14
N GLN A 65 -31.34 4.03 10.89
CA GLN A 65 -32.69 4.30 10.40
C GLN A 65 -33.56 3.03 10.41
N GLY A 66 -32.98 1.87 10.04
CA GLY A 66 -33.66 0.58 10.10
C GLY A 66 -34.05 0.18 11.54
N LYS A 67 -33.15 0.40 12.50
CA LYS A 67 -33.43 0.20 13.93
C LYS A 67 -34.56 1.11 14.43
N GLN A 68 -34.53 2.39 14.08
CA GLN A 68 -35.59 3.32 14.45
C GLN A 68 -36.96 2.87 13.90
N LYS A 69 -37.03 2.49 12.62
CA LYS A 69 -38.27 1.97 12.02
C LYS A 69 -38.75 0.69 12.70
N TYR A 70 -37.82 -0.19 13.06
CA TYR A 70 -38.11 -1.42 13.79
C TYR A 70 -38.67 -1.16 15.18
N ASP A 71 -38.08 -0.24 15.94
CA ASP A 71 -38.52 0.13 17.28
C ASP A 71 -39.91 0.78 17.24
N THR A 72 -40.17 1.67 16.26
CA THR A 72 -41.50 2.24 16.03
C THR A 72 -42.55 1.17 15.71
N ALA A 73 -42.24 0.21 14.84
CA ALA A 73 -43.15 -0.89 14.51
C ALA A 73 -43.47 -1.78 15.72
N LYS A 74 -42.46 -2.01 16.58
CA LYS A 74 -42.62 -2.75 17.83
C LYS A 74 -43.45 -1.97 18.86
N ALA A 75 -43.30 -0.65 18.94
CA ALA A 75 -44.10 0.19 19.84
C ALA A 75 -45.59 0.22 19.43
N LEU A 76 -45.88 0.29 18.13
CA LEU A 76 -47.24 0.30 17.59
C LEU A 76 -48.02 -1.02 17.79
N THR A 77 -47.31 -2.13 17.99
CA THR A 77 -47.92 -3.45 18.20
C THR A 77 -48.26 -3.76 19.65
N ALA A 78 -47.59 -3.10 20.61
CA ALA A 78 -47.86 -3.27 22.04
C ALA A 78 -49.33 -3.00 22.44
N PRO A 79 -49.99 -1.91 22.00
CA PRO A 79 -51.36 -1.61 22.39
C PRO A 79 -52.44 -2.49 21.71
N ILE A 80 -52.11 -3.23 20.64
CA ILE A 80 -53.07 -4.12 19.94
C ILE A 80 -53.31 -5.42 20.72
N SER A 81 -52.30 -5.88 21.47
CA SER A 81 -52.35 -7.14 22.23
C SER A 81 -53.51 -7.22 23.26
N PRO A 82 -53.80 -6.18 24.08
CA PRO A 82 -54.93 -6.21 25.02
C PRO A 82 -56.31 -6.01 24.37
N ILE A 83 -56.41 -5.34 23.21
CA ILE A 83 -57.69 -5.07 22.53
C ILE A 83 -58.37 -6.36 22.08
N THR A 84 -57.59 -7.40 21.75
CA THR A 84 -58.11 -8.70 21.32
C THR A 84 -58.83 -9.48 22.43
N ILE A 85 -58.60 -9.11 23.70
CA ILE A 85 -59.23 -9.75 24.87
C ILE A 85 -60.60 -9.09 25.16
N LEU A 86 -60.78 -7.81 24.82
CA LEU A 86 -61.99 -7.04 25.15
C LEU A 86 -63.16 -7.24 24.17
N VAL A 87 -62.92 -7.69 22.93
CA VAL A 87 -63.97 -7.84 21.90
C VAL A 87 -63.90 -9.21 21.21
N PRO A 88 -64.77 -10.17 21.59
CA PRO A 88 -64.73 -11.57 21.12
C PRO A 88 -64.98 -11.76 19.61
N ASP A 89 -65.78 -10.88 18.99
CA ASP A 89 -66.19 -11.04 17.58
C ASP A 89 -65.11 -10.62 16.57
N ILE A 90 -64.06 -9.92 17.01
CA ILE A 90 -62.94 -9.48 16.16
C ILE A 90 -61.73 -10.44 16.26
N VAL A 91 -61.81 -11.44 17.15
CA VAL A 91 -60.71 -12.35 17.52
C VAL A 91 -60.06 -13.06 16.31
N PRO A 92 -60.81 -13.57 15.31
CA PRO A 92 -60.18 -14.24 14.16
C PRO A 92 -59.30 -13.29 13.33
N GLY A 93 -59.82 -12.09 13.02
CA GLY A 93 -59.09 -11.08 12.23
C GLY A 93 -57.93 -10.45 12.99
N ALA A 94 -58.14 -10.12 14.27
CA ALA A 94 -57.11 -9.55 15.14
C ALA A 94 -55.95 -10.53 15.39
N SER A 95 -56.23 -11.82 15.59
CA SER A 95 -55.21 -12.85 15.77
C SER A 95 -54.35 -13.04 14.51
N LEU A 96 -54.96 -12.96 13.32
CA LEU A 96 -54.26 -13.01 12.02
C LEU A 96 -53.33 -11.81 11.83
N ILE A 97 -53.80 -10.60 12.16
CA ILE A 97 -53.03 -9.35 12.08
C ILE A 97 -51.85 -9.39 13.07
N LEU A 98 -52.09 -9.79 14.32
CA LEU A 98 -51.04 -9.93 15.34
C LEU A 98 -49.98 -10.96 14.95
N GLY A 99 -50.41 -12.14 14.48
CA GLY A 99 -49.51 -13.18 14.00
C GLY A 99 -48.65 -12.73 12.82
N HIS A 100 -49.25 -12.05 11.84
CA HIS A 100 -48.53 -11.49 10.71
C HIS A 100 -47.53 -10.40 11.14
N THR A 101 -47.93 -9.50 12.03
CA THR A 101 -47.08 -8.38 12.47
C THR A 101 -45.92 -8.86 13.34
N GLN A 102 -46.17 -9.87 14.19
CA GLN A 102 -45.11 -10.50 14.98
C GLN A 102 -44.07 -11.19 14.09
N ARG A 103 -44.49 -11.84 13.01
CA ARG A 103 -43.56 -12.41 12.01
C ARG A 103 -42.73 -11.31 11.33
N GLN A 104 -43.34 -10.18 10.99
CA GLN A 104 -42.61 -9.04 10.40
C GLN A 104 -41.59 -8.43 11.37
N ILE A 105 -41.94 -8.29 12.65
CA ILE A 105 -41.01 -7.83 13.69
C ILE A 105 -39.86 -8.82 13.84
N GLN A 106 -40.13 -10.12 13.94
CA GLN A 106 -39.04 -11.12 14.01
C GLN A 106 -38.13 -11.06 12.77
N ALA A 107 -38.70 -10.91 11.57
CA ALA A 107 -37.93 -10.73 10.34
C ALA A 107 -37.09 -9.44 10.35
N GLY A 108 -37.64 -8.33 10.82
CA GLY A 108 -36.93 -7.05 11.00
C GLY A 108 -35.75 -7.16 11.95
N GLY A 109 -35.95 -7.82 13.11
CA GLY A 109 -34.87 -8.08 14.07
C GLY A 109 -33.74 -8.93 13.48
N ARG A 110 -34.07 -9.96 12.68
CA ARG A 110 -33.08 -10.76 11.94
C ARG A 110 -32.30 -9.91 10.92
N LYS A 111 -32.97 -9.03 10.18
CA LYS A 111 -32.33 -8.10 9.23
C LYS A 111 -31.37 -7.13 9.92
N ILE A 112 -31.75 -6.58 11.08
CA ILE A 112 -30.87 -5.70 11.87
C ILE A 112 -29.62 -6.45 12.31
N LYS A 113 -29.76 -7.65 12.89
CA LYS A 113 -28.62 -8.47 13.30
C LYS A 113 -27.69 -8.79 12.12
N ALA A 114 -28.25 -9.10 10.95
CA ALA A 114 -27.47 -9.32 9.74
C ALA A 114 -26.69 -8.06 9.32
N GLY A 115 -27.33 -6.88 9.36
CA GLY A 115 -26.69 -5.60 9.07
C GLY A 115 -25.57 -5.25 10.08
N GLU A 116 -25.78 -5.51 11.36
CA GLU A 116 -24.74 -5.36 12.39
C GLU A 116 -23.52 -6.26 12.11
N ALA A 117 -23.75 -7.52 11.75
CA ALA A 117 -22.68 -8.45 11.40
C ALA A 117 -21.91 -7.99 10.14
N GLN A 118 -22.63 -7.47 9.13
CA GLN A 118 -22.02 -6.90 7.93
C GLN A 118 -21.15 -5.68 8.25
N LEU A 119 -21.62 -4.77 9.12
CA LEU A 119 -20.82 -3.63 9.57
C LEU A 119 -19.61 -4.09 10.39
N ALA A 120 -19.76 -5.06 11.29
CA ALA A 120 -18.61 -5.60 12.02
C ALA A 120 -17.55 -6.16 11.07
N SER A 121 -17.96 -6.86 10.01
CA SER A 121 -17.06 -7.33 8.95
C SER A 121 -16.41 -6.18 8.19
N GLY A 122 -17.19 -5.17 7.76
CA GLY A 122 -16.67 -3.98 7.08
C GLY A 122 -15.66 -3.20 7.91
N ALA A 123 -15.88 -3.08 9.23
CA ALA A 123 -14.94 -2.44 10.15
C ALA A 123 -13.61 -3.20 10.22
N ARG A 124 -13.64 -4.54 10.22
CA ARG A 124 -12.42 -5.37 10.16
C ARG A 124 -11.68 -5.17 8.84
N GLN A 125 -12.39 -5.16 7.71
CA GLN A 125 -11.80 -4.91 6.39
C GLN A 125 -11.12 -3.53 6.30
N ILE A 126 -11.72 -2.49 6.88
CA ILE A 126 -11.11 -1.16 6.95
C ILE A 126 -9.81 -1.20 7.75
N ARG A 127 -9.81 -1.81 8.94
CA ARG A 127 -8.60 -1.94 9.77
C ARG A 127 -7.49 -2.71 9.07
N ASP A 128 -7.83 -3.80 8.39
CA ASP A 128 -6.86 -4.58 7.62
C ASP A 128 -6.31 -3.78 6.43
N GLY A 129 -7.16 -3.00 5.75
CA GLY A 129 -6.75 -2.07 4.71
C GLY A 129 -5.79 -0.99 5.21
N GLU A 130 -6.07 -0.41 6.38
CA GLU A 130 -5.19 0.57 7.04
C GLU A 130 -3.82 -0.02 7.36
N ARG A 131 -3.78 -1.24 7.92
CA ARG A 131 -2.53 -1.95 8.21
C ARG A 131 -1.71 -2.20 6.95
N LYS A 132 -2.35 -2.73 5.89
CA LYS A 132 -1.69 -2.95 4.59
C LYS A 132 -1.13 -1.65 4.00
N LEU A 133 -1.81 -0.53 4.16
CA LEU A 133 -1.29 0.77 3.73
C LEU A 133 -0.13 1.23 4.62
N ALA A 134 -0.19 1.05 5.94
CA ALA A 134 0.94 1.38 6.81
C ALA A 134 2.20 0.59 6.40
N ASP A 135 2.05 -0.70 6.13
CA ASP A 135 3.14 -1.56 5.67
C ASP A 135 3.66 -1.14 4.28
N GLY A 136 2.75 -0.86 3.34
CA GLY A 136 3.10 -0.35 2.01
C GLY A 136 3.87 0.97 2.05
N ARG A 137 3.51 1.87 2.98
CA ARG A 137 4.23 3.13 3.20
C ARG A 137 5.65 2.90 3.69
N ARG A 138 5.84 2.00 4.67
CA ARG A 138 7.17 1.62 5.18
C ARG A 138 8.03 0.97 4.09
N ALA A 139 7.44 0.08 3.28
CA ALA A 139 8.13 -0.54 2.15
C ALA A 139 8.59 0.50 1.12
N LEU A 140 7.75 1.49 0.80
CA LEU A 140 8.10 2.59 -0.08
C LEU A 140 9.24 3.46 0.49
N GLU A 141 9.20 3.77 1.78
CA GLU A 141 10.27 4.54 2.43
C GLU A 141 11.61 3.80 2.40
N ASN A 142 11.60 2.50 2.68
CA ASN A 142 12.80 1.66 2.59
C ASN A 142 13.33 1.60 1.16
N GLY A 143 12.46 1.39 0.16
CA GLY A 143 12.85 1.42 -1.25
C GLY A 143 13.45 2.76 -1.68
N LYS A 144 12.98 3.89 -1.14
CA LYS A 144 13.59 5.21 -1.36
C LYS A 144 15.00 5.30 -0.77
N LYS A 145 15.21 4.77 0.44
CA LYS A 145 16.54 4.75 1.10
C LYS A 145 17.53 3.87 0.32
N GLU A 146 17.10 2.69 -0.11
CA GLU A 146 17.91 1.78 -0.93
C GLU A 146 18.30 2.43 -2.27
N LEU A 147 17.34 3.10 -2.93
CA LEU A 147 17.62 3.80 -4.17
C LEU A 147 18.60 4.97 -3.97
N ALA A 148 18.45 5.74 -2.90
CA ALA A 148 19.38 6.81 -2.57
C ALA A 148 20.79 6.28 -2.30
N PHE A 149 20.91 5.15 -1.61
CA PHE A 149 22.18 4.48 -1.37
C PHE A 149 22.82 3.99 -2.69
N ALA A 150 22.04 3.34 -3.57
CA ALA A 150 22.52 2.91 -4.88
C ALA A 150 23.03 4.10 -5.72
N LYS A 151 22.34 5.24 -5.69
CA LYS A 151 22.78 6.48 -6.36
C LYS A 151 24.11 6.99 -5.83
N ARG A 152 24.39 6.89 -4.52
CA ARG A 152 25.69 7.23 -3.93
C ARG A 152 26.79 6.30 -4.41
N ILE A 153 26.54 4.98 -4.44
CA ILE A 153 27.49 4.00 -5.00
C ILE A 153 27.80 4.33 -6.46
N ARG A 154 26.77 4.62 -7.26
CA ARG A 154 26.93 5.03 -8.66
C ARG A 154 27.87 6.22 -8.80
N HIS A 155 27.70 7.27 -7.98
CA HIS A 155 28.61 8.41 -7.98
C HIS A 155 30.03 8.06 -7.53
N GLY A 156 30.19 7.19 -6.54
CA GLY A 156 31.51 6.69 -6.14
C GLY A 156 32.22 5.98 -7.30
N LEU A 157 31.49 5.16 -8.05
CA LEU A 157 32.01 4.48 -9.24
C LEU A 157 32.40 5.46 -10.36
N GLU A 158 31.62 6.54 -10.58
CA GLU A 158 32.03 7.62 -11.50
C GLU A 158 33.38 8.22 -11.10
N MET A 159 33.56 8.54 -9.81
CA MET A 159 34.82 9.07 -9.30
C MET A 159 35.98 8.09 -9.49
N CYS A 160 35.77 6.80 -9.24
CA CYS A 160 36.79 5.77 -9.48
C CYS A 160 37.23 5.71 -10.95
N ILE A 161 36.28 5.81 -11.90
CA ILE A 161 36.59 5.83 -13.34
C ILE A 161 37.50 7.01 -13.67
N TYR A 162 37.18 8.22 -13.18
CA TYR A 162 38.00 9.40 -13.40
C TYR A 162 39.38 9.29 -12.73
N ILE A 163 39.44 8.83 -11.48
CA ILE A 163 40.70 8.69 -10.72
C ILE A 163 41.64 7.71 -11.43
N PHE A 164 41.17 6.52 -11.78
CA PHE A 164 42.00 5.52 -12.45
C PHE A 164 42.42 5.98 -13.85
N GLY A 165 41.54 6.66 -14.60
CA GLY A 165 41.87 7.26 -15.88
C GLY A 165 42.97 8.32 -15.79
N ILE A 166 42.87 9.24 -14.82
CA ILE A 166 43.88 10.29 -14.59
C ILE A 166 45.22 9.67 -14.17
N ILE A 167 45.21 8.69 -13.25
CA ILE A 167 46.44 8.01 -12.81
C ILE A 167 47.11 7.30 -13.99
N ALA A 168 46.36 6.54 -14.80
CA ALA A 168 46.90 5.88 -15.97
C ALA A 168 47.53 6.88 -16.95
N PHE A 169 46.85 8.00 -17.19
CA PHE A 169 47.34 9.08 -18.06
C PHE A 169 48.63 9.73 -17.54
N LEU A 170 48.69 10.06 -16.25
CA LEU A 170 49.88 10.65 -15.61
C LEU A 170 51.08 9.68 -15.65
N LEU A 171 50.86 8.38 -15.41
CA LEU A 171 51.90 7.36 -15.50
C LEU A 171 52.46 7.25 -16.93
N ILE A 172 51.59 7.30 -17.95
CA ILE A 172 52.00 7.32 -19.36
C ILE A 172 52.92 8.52 -19.63
N ILE A 173 52.55 9.73 -19.20
CA ILE A 173 53.35 10.95 -19.40
C ILE A 173 54.69 10.87 -18.66
N ALA A 174 54.65 10.53 -17.36
CA ALA A 174 55.83 10.50 -16.49
C ALA A 174 56.88 9.50 -17.00
N TRP A 175 56.44 8.31 -17.41
CA TRP A 175 57.34 7.27 -17.89
C TRP A 175 57.81 7.48 -19.32
N ARG A 176 56.99 8.11 -20.18
CA ARG A 176 57.46 8.59 -21.48
C ARG A 176 58.63 9.56 -21.32
N LYS A 177 58.54 10.55 -20.41
CA LYS A 177 59.64 11.48 -20.12
C LYS A 177 60.91 10.77 -19.60
N THR A 178 60.77 9.69 -18.81
CA THR A 178 61.94 8.97 -18.27
C THR A 178 62.73 8.22 -19.35
N PHE A 179 62.07 7.74 -20.42
CA PHE A 179 62.75 7.05 -21.52
C PHE A 179 63.57 8.01 -22.41
N TYR A 180 63.09 9.24 -22.63
CA TYR A 180 63.85 10.23 -23.40
C TYR A 180 65.10 10.74 -22.67
N ARG A 181 65.11 10.71 -21.34
CA ARG A 181 66.21 11.25 -20.52
C ARG A 181 67.41 10.30 -20.37
N LYS A 182 67.24 9.01 -20.66
CA LYS A 182 68.31 7.99 -20.65
C LYS A 182 69.03 7.81 -22.00
N LYS A 183 68.62 8.53 -23.05
CA LYS A 183 69.25 8.50 -24.38
C LYS A 183 70.21 9.69 -24.63
N LYS A 184 70.54 10.46 -23.60
CA LYS A 184 71.67 11.40 -23.55
C LYS A 184 72.69 10.85 -22.56
#